data_AF-A0A5C6LMR9-F1
#
_entry.id   AF-A0A5C6LMR9-F1
#
_cell.length_a   1.000
_cell.length_b   1.000
_cell.length_c   1.000
_cell.angle_alpha   90.00
_cell.angle_beta   90.00
_cell.angle_gamma   90.00
#
_symmetry.space_group_name_H-M   'P 1'
#
loop_
_entity.id
_entity.type
_entity.pdbx_description
1 polymer ?
#
loop_
_entity_poly.entity_id
_entity_poly.type
_entity_poly.pdbx_seq_one_letter_code
_entity_poly.pdbx_strand_id
1 'polypeptide(L)' 'MLQAMLSKDKDFDGLFYNAVRTTGIFCKPSCSANPRPDNVTFYITRDEALKNGYRACKRCKP' A
#
# COMPACT_ATOMS: atom_id res chain seq x y z
N MET A 1 0.84 -12.45 -1.33
CA MET A 1 0.81 -10.98 -1.06
C MET A 1 2.03 -10.26 -1.64
N LEU A 2 3.28 -10.65 -1.33
CA LEU A 2 4.50 -10.00 -1.87
C LEU A 2 4.58 -10.02 -3.41
N GLN A 3 4.12 -11.10 -4.03
CA GLN A 3 4.21 -11.30 -5.49
C GLN A 3 3.31 -10.35 -6.29
N ALA A 4 2.12 -9.99 -5.79
CA ALA A 4 1.24 -9.02 -6.45
C ALA A 4 1.81 -7.59 -6.41
N MET A 5 2.60 -7.26 -5.38
CA MET A 5 3.35 -6.01 -5.31
C MET A 5 4.53 -5.99 -6.30
N LEU A 6 5.18 -7.13 -6.52
CA LEU A 6 6.26 -7.30 -7.50
C LEU A 6 5.75 -7.27 -8.94
N SER A 7 4.61 -7.92 -9.21
CA SER A 7 4.01 -7.99 -10.54
C SER A 7 3.30 -6.69 -10.97
N LYS A 8 3.06 -5.75 -10.04
CA LYS A 8 2.33 -4.48 -10.27
C LYS A 8 0.95 -4.67 -10.91
N ASP A 9 0.33 -5.83 -10.69
CA ASP A 9 -0.96 -6.17 -11.28
C ASP A 9 -2.03 -5.22 -10.78
N LYS A 10 -2.63 -4.48 -11.73
CA LYS A 10 -3.74 -3.55 -11.46
C LYS A 10 -5.04 -4.27 -11.06
N ASP A 11 -5.10 -5.59 -11.22
CA ASP A 11 -6.25 -6.38 -10.81
C ASP A 11 -6.39 -6.43 -9.27
N PHE A 12 -5.27 -6.29 -8.56
CA PHE A 12 -5.25 -6.20 -7.10
C PHE A 12 -5.43 -4.78 -6.57
N ASP A 13 -5.61 -3.81 -7.46
CA ASP A 13 -5.78 -2.40 -7.16
C ASP A 13 -7.16 -2.17 -6.51
N GLY A 14 -7.22 -2.27 -5.19
CA GLY A 14 -8.47 -2.18 -4.42
C GLY A 14 -8.76 -3.41 -3.55
N LEU A 15 -8.04 -4.52 -3.76
CA LEU A 15 -8.13 -5.72 -2.92
C LEU A 15 -7.37 -5.56 -1.61
N PHE A 16 -6.25 -4.84 -1.64
CA PHE A 16 -5.47 -4.47 -0.47
C PHE A 16 -4.61 -3.24 -0.76
N TYR A 17 -4.07 -2.65 0.30
CA TYR A 17 -3.21 -1.49 0.32
C TYR A 17 -1.94 -1.83 1.08
N ASN A 18 -0.78 -1.42 0.58
CA ASN A 18 0.45 -1.48 1.35
C ASN A 18 0.60 -0.16 2.10
N ALA A 19 0.97 -0.24 3.37
CA ALA A 19 1.23 0.89 4.24
C ALA A 19 2.68 0.82 4.69
N VAL A 20 3.40 1.91 4.46
CA VAL A 20 4.83 1.99 4.74
C VAL A 20 4.99 2.74 6.06
N ARG A 21 5.42 2.04 7.11
CA ARG A 21 5.59 2.58 8.46
C ARG A 21 6.60 3.72 8.52
N THR A 22 7.64 3.67 7.70
CA THR A 22 8.68 4.71 7.67
C THR A 22 8.19 6.04 7.10
N THR A 23 7.25 6.03 6.17
CA THR A 23 6.70 7.26 5.57
C THR A 23 5.32 7.62 6.11
N GLY A 24 4.64 6.69 6.79
CA GLY A 24 3.26 6.86 7.21
C GLY A 24 2.31 6.98 6.01
N ILE A 25 2.67 6.38 4.86
CA ILE A 25 1.89 6.47 3.62
C ILE A 25 1.39 5.09 3.24
N PHE A 26 0.12 5.00 2.84
CA PHE A 26 -0.42 3.82 2.18
C PHE A 26 -0.60 4.03 0.66
N CYS A 27 -0.24 3.02 -0.11
CA CYS A 27 -0.32 2.98 -1.56
C CYS A 27 -1.06 1.72 -2.03
N LYS A 28 -1.41 1.71 -3.31
CA LYS A 28 -1.93 0.52 -3.99
C LYS A 28 -0.78 -0.45 -4.35
N PRO A 29 -1.04 -1.76 -4.49
CA PRO A 29 -0.01 -2.75 -4.83
C PRO A 29 0.64 -2.49 -6.20
N SER A 30 -0.06 -1.85 -7.13
CA SER A 30 0.51 -1.45 -8.44
C SER A 30 1.48 -0.26 -8.36
N CYS A 31 1.59 0.40 -7.20
CA CYS A 31 2.44 1.57 -7.08
C CYS A 31 3.92 1.19 -7.11
N SER A 32 4.73 1.94 -7.86
CA SER A 32 6.16 1.65 -8.07
C SER A 32 7.05 1.91 -6.84
N ALA A 33 6.49 2.02 -5.64
CA ALA A 33 7.24 2.15 -4.42
C ALA A 33 7.80 0.78 -4.02
N ASN A 34 9.11 0.69 -3.84
CA ASN A 34 9.80 -0.49 -3.30
C ASN A 34 10.30 -0.20 -1.87
N PRO A 35 9.41 -0.10 -0.88
CA PRO A 35 9.78 -0.04 0.52
C PRO A 35 10.38 -1.38 0.98
N ARG A 36 11.19 -1.33 2.05
CA ARG A 36 11.71 -2.54 2.69
C ARG A 36 10.56 -3.34 3.33
N PRO A 37 10.45 -4.65 3.09
CA PRO A 37 9.32 -5.47 3.57
C PRO A 37 9.16 -5.41 5.10
N ASP A 38 10.24 -5.27 5.87
CA ASP A 38 10.22 -5.06 7.32
C ASP A 38 9.36 -3.88 7.80
N ASN A 39 9.19 -2.86 6.97
CA ASN A 39 8.42 -1.66 7.31
C ASN A 39 7.12 -1.55 6.50
N VAL A 40 6.70 -2.64 5.86
CA VAL A 40 5.46 -2.71 5.09
C VAL A 40 4.41 -3.48 5.88
N THR A 41 3.25 -2.87 6.04
CA THR A 41 2.05 -3.47 6.58
C THR A 41 1.01 -3.53 5.46
N PHE A 42 0.20 -4.57 5.41
CA PHE A 42 -0.86 -4.68 4.41
C PHE A 42 -2.22 -4.48 5.09
N TYR A 43 -3.06 -3.65 4.47
CA TYR A 43 -4.43 -3.39 4.91
C TYR A 43 -5.39 -3.78 3.80
N ILE A 44 -6.58 -4.26 4.13
CA ILE A 44 -7.58 -4.66 3.13
C ILE A 44 -8.32 -3.40 2.63
N THR A 45 -8.65 -2.50 3.56
CA THR A 45 -9.43 -1.29 3.26
C THR A 45 -8.63 -0.01 3.47
N ARG A 46 -8.99 1.04 2.72
CA ARG A 46 -8.42 2.39 2.91
C ARG A 46 -8.76 2.94 4.29
N ASP A 47 -9.95 2.61 4.79
CA ASP A 47 -10.46 3.06 6.08
C ASP A 47 -9.62 2.51 7.23
N GLU A 48 -9.20 1.23 7.19
CA GLU A 48 -8.24 0.68 8.16
C GLU A 48 -6.91 1.41 8.13
N ALA A 49 -6.37 1.68 6.94
CA ALA A 49 -5.10 2.40 6.82
C ALA A 49 -5.21 3.82 7.40
N LEU A 50 -6.32 4.52 7.13
CA LEU A 50 -6.61 5.85 7.67
C LEU A 50 -6.79 5.82 9.20
N LYS A 51 -7.50 4.84 9.74
CA LYS A 51 -7.68 4.62 11.18
C LYS A 51 -6.36 4.36 11.91
N ASN A 52 -5.42 3.68 11.24
CA ASN A 52 -4.08 3.46 11.76
C ASN A 52 -3.15 4.68 11.58
N GLY A 53 -3.64 5.82 11.08
CA GLY A 53 -2.88 7.06 10.94
C GLY A 53 -2.03 7.16 9.67
N TYR A 54 -2.21 6.24 8.71
CA TYR A 54 -1.52 6.32 7.42
C TYR A 54 -2.23 7.28 6.47
N ARG A 55 -1.45 8.01 5.68
CA ARG A 55 -1.96 8.97 4.69
C ARG A 55 -1.97 8.33 3.30
N ALA A 56 -2.96 8.70 2.48
CA ALA A 56 -3.02 8.24 1.09
C ALA A 56 -1.83 8.77 0.29
N CYS A 57 -1.23 7.91 -0.54
CA CYS A 57 -0.13 8.33 -1.40
C CYS A 57 -0.60 9.34 -2.44
N LYS A 58 0.06 10.51 -2.49
CA LYS A 58 -0.23 11.57 -3.47
C LYS A 58 0.02 11.15 -4.93
N ARG A 59 0.83 10.09 -5.14
CA ARG A 59 1.24 9.62 -6.46
C ARG A 59 0.25 8.63 -7.06
N CYS A 60 -0.14 7.63 -6.26
CA CYS A 60 -1.06 6.58 -6.68
C CYS A 60 -2.54 6.95 -6.41
N LYS A 61 -2.78 8.06 -5.67
CA LYS A 61 -4.10 8.59 -5.26
C LYS A 61 -5.14 7.48 -5.08
N PRO A 62 -4.95 6.58 -4.10
CA PRO A 62 -5.93 5.56 -3.79
C PRO A 62 -7.28 6.15 -3.42
#